data_AF-A0AAV0UJ23-F1
#
_entry.id   AF-A0AAV0UJ23-F1
#
_cell.length_a   1.000
_cell.length_b   1.000
_cell.length_c   1.000
_cell.angle_alpha   90.00
_cell.angle_beta   90.00
_cell.angle_gamma   90.00
#
_symmetry.space_group_name_H-M   'P 1'
#
loop_
_entity.id
_entity.type
_entity.pdbx_description
1 polymer ?
#
loop_
_entity_poly.entity_id
_entity_poly.type
_entity_poly.pdbx_seq_one_letter_code
_entity_poly.pdbx_strand_id
1 'polypeptide(L)'
;MSRSRALDFLFEFDAPQTFMDLTAPLIPLPTATHDAWFDEVHPDHSRPSVELAREVADVVRRLQQQQEQKPHHVPRRKTVQPHDRIRNTANERTKKRCDASGVVHFGHLPTTARDRKPTNKRAEPELGRLKQDGQPAARAPVALVRRRQPLVDAGNRLNAGTTRTESSERTKRREVQEVVARHNKKFKATHTYEPPRHSVREVKQWERAMDKSYYALSAEERVQANKDIAIWKQRQKEKSI
;
A
#
# COMPACT_ATOMS: atom_id res chain seq x y z
N MET A 1 -48.32 -42.95 -1.29
CA MET A 1 -48.51 -41.61 -1.87
C MET A 1 -47.23 -40.80 -1.68
N SER A 2 -46.35 -40.79 -2.68
CA SER A 2 -45.11 -40.02 -2.66
C SER A 2 -45.44 -38.55 -2.83
N ARG A 3 -45.15 -37.72 -1.81
CA ARG A 3 -45.32 -36.27 -1.90
C ARG A 3 -44.20 -35.71 -2.76
N SER A 4 -44.53 -35.22 -3.95
CA SER A 4 -43.66 -34.38 -4.75
C SER A 4 -43.28 -33.17 -3.91
N ARG A 5 -42.03 -33.11 -3.44
CA ARG A 5 -41.50 -31.89 -2.83
C ARG A 5 -41.34 -30.88 -3.95
N ALA A 6 -42.00 -29.72 -3.84
CA ALA A 6 -41.67 -28.58 -4.68
C ALA A 6 -40.21 -28.22 -4.39
N LEU A 7 -39.32 -28.52 -5.33
CA LEU A 7 -37.91 -28.14 -5.24
C LEU A 7 -37.84 -26.64 -5.45
N ASP A 8 -37.19 -25.96 -4.52
CA ASP A 8 -36.92 -24.53 -4.61
C ASP A 8 -35.73 -24.34 -5.55
N PHE A 9 -35.98 -23.76 -6.73
CA PHE A 9 -34.97 -23.53 -7.75
C PHE A 9 -33.80 -22.66 -7.26
N LEU A 10 -33.94 -21.93 -6.15
CA LEU A 10 -32.82 -21.21 -5.54
C LEU A 10 -31.76 -22.13 -4.91
N PHE A 11 -32.09 -23.40 -4.65
CA PHE A 11 -31.21 -24.36 -3.98
C PHE A 11 -30.82 -25.55 -4.86
N GLU A 12 -31.12 -25.48 -6.16
CA GLU A 12 -30.64 -26.46 -7.14
C GLU A 12 -29.27 -26.03 -7.66
N PHE A 13 -28.23 -26.60 -7.05
CA PHE A 13 -26.86 -26.41 -7.50
C PHE A 13 -26.45 -27.59 -8.38
N ASP A 14 -25.73 -27.28 -9.46
CA ASP A 14 -25.00 -28.28 -10.25
C ASP A 14 -23.78 -28.75 -9.46
N ALA A 15 -24.04 -29.53 -8.41
CA ALA A 15 -23.05 -30.06 -7.51
C ALA A 15 -23.50 -31.43 -6.97
N PRO A 16 -22.56 -32.35 -6.65
CA PRO A 16 -22.91 -33.64 -6.07
C PRO A 16 -23.64 -33.46 -4.72
N GLN A 17 -24.92 -33.86 -4.67
CA GLN A 17 -25.71 -33.88 -3.44
C GLN A 17 -25.63 -35.23 -2.69
N THR A 18 -24.76 -36.13 -3.16
CA THR A 18 -24.60 -37.46 -2.60
C THR A 18 -23.83 -37.42 -1.29
N PHE A 19 -24.31 -38.13 -0.28
CA PHE A 19 -23.56 -38.36 0.96
C PHE A 19 -22.30 -39.17 0.66
N MET A 20 -21.12 -38.65 1.05
CA MET A 20 -19.84 -39.32 0.86
C MET A 20 -19.32 -39.83 2.21
N ASP A 21 -19.04 -41.13 2.28
CA ASP A 21 -18.45 -41.74 3.47
C ASP A 21 -16.95 -41.40 3.55
N LEU A 22 -16.57 -40.62 4.56
CA LEU A 22 -15.19 -40.20 4.79
C LEU A 22 -14.32 -41.29 5.44
N THR A 23 -14.91 -42.41 5.86
CA THR A 23 -14.17 -43.54 6.44
C THR A 23 -13.66 -44.52 5.39
N ALA A 24 -14.17 -44.43 4.15
CA ALA A 24 -13.71 -45.25 3.05
C ALA A 24 -12.24 -44.91 2.68
N PRO A 25 -11.42 -45.92 2.35
CA PRO A 25 -10.06 -45.67 1.88
C PRO A 25 -10.09 -44.82 0.62
N LEU A 26 -9.40 -43.68 0.65
CA LEU A 26 -9.31 -42.77 -0.48
C LEU A 26 -8.71 -43.51 -1.68
N ILE A 27 -9.45 -43.52 -2.80
CA ILE A 27 -8.91 -43.98 -4.08
C ILE A 27 -7.75 -43.05 -4.40
N PRO A 28 -6.52 -43.56 -4.61
CA PRO A 28 -5.39 -42.70 -4.94
C PRO A 28 -5.71 -41.91 -6.20
N LEU A 29 -5.78 -40.58 -6.07
CA LEU A 29 -6.02 -39.70 -7.21
C LEU A 29 -4.85 -39.88 -8.20
N PRO A 30 -5.11 -39.95 -9.51
CA PRO A 30 -4.05 -39.92 -10.50
C PRO A 30 -3.25 -38.63 -10.29
N THR A 31 -1.93 -38.73 -10.16
CA THR A 31 -1.04 -37.62 -9.83
C THR A 31 -0.94 -36.53 -10.91
N ALA A 32 -1.73 -36.59 -11.97
CA ALA A 32 -1.54 -35.75 -13.16
C ALA A 32 -2.80 -35.37 -13.94
N THR A 33 -4.01 -35.74 -13.50
CA THR A 33 -5.23 -35.31 -14.21
C THR A 33 -5.71 -33.99 -13.64
N HIS A 34 -5.48 -32.94 -14.42
CA HIS A 34 -6.10 -31.64 -14.27
C HIS A 34 -7.63 -31.81 -14.18
N ASP A 35 -8.30 -30.99 -13.38
CA ASP A 35 -9.76 -31.03 -13.27
C ASP A 35 -10.37 -30.48 -14.57
N ALA A 36 -10.90 -31.38 -15.40
CA ALA A 36 -11.46 -31.02 -16.71
C ALA A 36 -12.63 -30.02 -16.59
N TRP A 37 -13.39 -30.07 -15.49
CA TRP A 37 -14.44 -29.08 -15.24
C TRP A 37 -13.84 -27.68 -14.99
N PHE A 38 -12.73 -27.63 -14.25
CA PHE A 38 -12.02 -26.37 -14.02
C PHE A 38 -11.48 -25.78 -15.33
N ASP A 39 -11.02 -26.63 -16.26
CA ASP A 39 -10.56 -26.24 -17.59
C ASP A 39 -11.63 -25.62 -18.47
N GLU A 40 -12.83 -26.17 -18.40
CA GLU A 40 -13.96 -25.69 -19.19
C GLU A 40 -14.47 -24.34 -18.68
N VAL A 41 -14.52 -24.15 -17.36
CA VAL A 41 -15.07 -22.93 -16.74
C VAL A 41 -14.03 -21.80 -16.69
N HIS A 42 -12.74 -22.13 -16.56
CA HIS A 42 -11.67 -21.16 -16.35
C HIS A 42 -10.51 -21.31 -17.36
N PRO A 43 -10.77 -21.10 -18.67
CA PRO A 43 -9.75 -21.29 -19.72
C PRO A 43 -8.49 -20.43 -19.51
N ASP A 44 -8.63 -19.26 -18.87
CA ASP A 44 -7.51 -18.37 -18.57
C ASP A 44 -6.65 -18.83 -17.39
N HIS A 45 -7.22 -19.58 -16.45
CA HIS A 45 -6.51 -20.11 -15.27
C HIS A 45 -5.94 -21.51 -15.51
N SER A 46 -6.47 -22.18 -16.51
CA SER A 46 -6.06 -23.50 -16.96
C SER A 46 -4.87 -23.49 -17.92
N ARG A 47 -4.27 -22.31 -18.17
CA ARG A 47 -2.93 -22.30 -18.75
C ARG A 47 -2.01 -23.02 -17.78
N PRO A 48 -1.48 -24.20 -18.14
CA PRO A 48 -0.62 -24.94 -17.24
C PRO A 48 0.53 -24.01 -16.88
N SER A 49 0.92 -24.01 -15.60
CA SER A 49 2.01 -23.19 -15.05
C SER A 49 3.27 -23.18 -15.93
N VAL A 50 3.47 -24.23 -16.73
CA VAL A 50 4.47 -24.38 -17.78
C VAL A 50 4.41 -23.28 -18.86
N GLU A 51 3.23 -22.90 -19.35
CA GLU A 51 3.08 -21.85 -20.36
C GLU A 51 3.36 -20.46 -19.76
N LEU A 52 2.84 -20.18 -18.57
CA LEU A 52 3.19 -18.97 -17.81
C LEU A 52 4.70 -18.88 -17.54
N ALA A 53 5.36 -20.00 -17.19
CA ALA A 53 6.80 -20.04 -16.99
C ALA A 53 7.57 -19.76 -18.29
N ARG A 54 7.09 -20.27 -19.44
CA ARG A 54 7.68 -19.97 -20.76
C ARG A 54 7.51 -18.49 -21.12
N GLU A 55 6.33 -17.93 -20.90
CA GLU A 55 6.06 -16.51 -21.18
C GLU A 55 6.95 -15.60 -20.31
N VAL A 56 7.06 -15.90 -19.01
CA VAL A 56 7.96 -15.17 -18.10
C VAL A 56 9.42 -15.30 -18.56
N ALA A 57 9.86 -16.49 -18.97
CA ALA A 57 11.22 -16.68 -19.49
C ALA A 57 11.47 -15.87 -20.77
N ASP A 58 10.49 -15.76 -21.66
CA ASP A 58 10.57 -14.96 -22.88
C ASP A 58 10.64 -13.45 -22.58
N VAL A 59 9.84 -12.97 -21.62
CA VAL A 59 9.88 -11.58 -21.16
C VAL A 59 11.25 -11.25 -20.55
N VAL A 60 11.80 -12.12 -19.70
CA VAL A 60 13.13 -11.95 -19.10
C VAL A 60 14.20 -11.89 -20.18
N ARG A 61 14.16 -12.79 -21.17
CA ARG A 61 15.10 -12.82 -22.29
C ARG A 61 15.06 -11.52 -23.11
N ARG A 62 13.87 -11.02 -23.42
CA ARG A 62 13.69 -9.74 -24.15
C ARG A 62 14.26 -8.56 -23.36
N LEU A 63 14.02 -8.53 -22.05
CA LEU A 63 14.54 -7.46 -21.18
C LEU A 63 16.08 -7.47 -21.14
N GLN A 64 16.68 -8.66 -21.08
CA GLN A 64 18.13 -8.82 -21.09
C GLN A 64 18.74 -8.38 -22.43
N GLN A 65 18.13 -8.76 -23.56
CA GLN A 65 18.55 -8.29 -24.89
C GLN A 65 18.45 -6.76 -25.03
N GLN A 66 17.39 -6.13 -24.50
CA GLN A 66 17.29 -4.66 -24.49
C GLN A 66 18.37 -3.99 -23.65
N GLN A 67 18.86 -4.65 -22.60
CA GLN A 67 19.93 -4.12 -21.75
C GLN A 67 21.28 -4.17 -22.47
N GLU A 68 21.55 -5.24 -23.22
CA GLU A 68 22.77 -5.40 -24.02
C GLU A 68 22.78 -4.50 -25.27
N GLN A 69 21.60 -4.28 -25.87
CA GLN A 69 21.45 -3.42 -27.05
C GLN A 69 21.37 -1.93 -26.75
N LYS A 70 21.56 -1.47 -25.50
CA LYS A 70 21.80 -0.03 -25.27
C LYS A 70 23.25 0.27 -25.66
N PRO A 71 23.53 0.81 -26.85
CA PRO A 71 24.88 1.24 -27.17
C PRO A 71 25.29 2.24 -26.10
N HIS A 72 26.51 2.08 -25.57
CA HIS A 72 27.21 3.11 -24.82
C HIS A 72 27.24 4.35 -25.70
N HIS A 73 26.24 5.22 -25.56
CA HIS A 73 26.25 6.53 -26.17
C HIS A 73 27.33 7.29 -25.44
N VAL A 74 28.55 7.22 -25.96
CA VAL A 74 29.66 8.06 -25.53
C VAL A 74 29.11 9.48 -25.62
N PRO A 75 29.06 10.24 -24.50
CA PRO A 75 28.64 11.62 -24.55
C PRO A 75 29.66 12.33 -25.42
N ARG A 76 29.29 12.59 -26.67
CA ARG A 76 30.08 13.38 -27.61
C ARG A 76 30.19 14.75 -26.98
N ARG A 77 31.34 15.01 -26.34
CA ARG A 77 31.68 16.29 -25.71
C ARG A 77 31.48 17.37 -26.77
N LYS A 78 30.40 18.14 -26.64
CA LYS A 78 30.24 19.38 -27.38
C LYS A 78 31.26 20.34 -26.80
N THR A 79 32.32 20.59 -27.56
CA THR A 79 33.30 21.63 -27.30
C THR A 79 32.56 22.96 -27.22
N VAL A 80 32.39 23.49 -26.01
CA VAL A 80 31.80 24.80 -25.78
C VAL A 80 32.86 25.83 -26.17
N GLN A 81 32.65 26.45 -27.34
CA GLN A 81 33.30 27.71 -27.70
C GLN A 81 32.82 28.80 -26.73
N PRO A 82 33.73 29.52 -26.05
CA PRO A 82 33.37 30.63 -25.18
C PRO A 82 33.46 31.92 -26.00
N HIS A 83 32.38 32.32 -26.67
CA HIS A 83 32.25 33.72 -27.08
C HIS A 83 30.79 34.17 -27.09
N ASP A 84 30.62 35.36 -26.52
CA ASP A 84 29.54 36.32 -26.70
C ASP A 84 28.25 36.13 -25.90
N ARG A 85 28.45 36.48 -24.63
CA ARG A 85 27.60 37.32 -23.79
C ARG A 85 26.85 38.43 -24.58
N ILE A 86 25.64 38.18 -25.08
CA ILE A 86 24.65 39.24 -25.36
C ILE A 86 23.25 38.83 -24.88
N ARG A 87 22.90 39.39 -23.72
CA ARG A 87 21.61 39.98 -23.32
C ARG A 87 20.49 39.90 -24.36
N ASN A 88 19.30 39.39 -23.97
CA ASN A 88 17.96 39.90 -24.32
C ASN A 88 16.91 38.93 -23.73
N THR A 89 16.28 39.30 -22.60
CA THR A 89 14.94 39.92 -22.50
C THR A 89 13.78 38.98 -22.86
N ALA A 90 13.00 38.69 -21.82
CA ALA A 90 11.53 38.62 -21.75
C ALA A 90 10.70 38.27 -23.00
N ASN A 91 9.67 37.46 -22.73
CA ASN A 91 8.47 37.16 -23.52
C ASN A 91 8.56 35.94 -24.45
N GLU A 92 8.08 34.80 -23.97
CA GLU A 92 7.10 33.98 -24.71
C GLU A 92 6.16 33.26 -23.72
N ARG A 93 5.12 33.98 -23.29
CA ARG A 93 3.81 33.36 -23.09
C ARG A 93 3.21 33.19 -24.48
N THR A 94 3.00 31.97 -24.97
CA THR A 94 1.71 31.50 -25.51
C THR A 94 1.83 30.18 -26.28
N LYS A 95 0.90 29.26 -25.95
CA LYS A 95 0.13 28.37 -26.84
C LYS A 95 0.85 27.27 -27.64
N LYS A 96 0.57 26.03 -27.23
CA LYS A 96 0.06 24.87 -28.00
C LYS A 96 -0.13 23.74 -26.98
N ARG A 97 -1.32 23.41 -26.47
CA ARG A 97 -2.54 22.85 -27.08
C ARG A 97 -2.28 21.72 -28.07
N CYS A 98 -3.03 20.64 -27.81
CA CYS A 98 -3.32 19.45 -28.61
C CYS A 98 -2.29 18.32 -28.51
N ASP A 99 -2.63 17.03 -28.38
CA ASP A 99 -3.85 16.29 -28.04
C ASP A 99 -3.36 14.83 -27.92
N ALA A 100 -3.68 14.11 -26.85
CA ALA A 100 -3.68 12.64 -26.86
C ALA A 100 -4.46 12.14 -25.63
N SER A 101 -5.77 12.14 -25.83
CA SER A 101 -6.76 11.33 -25.16
C SER A 101 -6.26 9.91 -24.85
N GLY A 102 -6.22 9.58 -23.56
CA GLY A 102 -6.24 8.23 -23.02
C GLY A 102 -7.24 8.16 -21.86
N VAL A 103 -8.45 8.68 -22.09
CA VAL A 103 -9.56 8.59 -21.14
C VAL A 103 -10.10 7.17 -21.23
N VAL A 104 -9.72 6.33 -20.27
CA VAL A 104 -10.39 5.05 -20.03
C VAL A 104 -11.73 5.38 -19.39
N HIS A 105 -12.81 5.28 -20.17
CA HIS A 105 -14.16 5.30 -19.64
C HIS A 105 -14.38 4.07 -18.76
N PHE A 106 -14.32 4.24 -17.45
CA PHE A 106 -14.96 3.30 -16.54
C PHE A 106 -16.47 3.50 -16.66
N GLY A 107 -17.15 2.46 -17.13
CA GLY A 107 -18.60 2.45 -17.23
C GLY A 107 -19.25 2.75 -15.89
N HIS A 108 -19.96 3.87 -15.82
CA HIS A 108 -20.89 4.14 -14.75
C HIS A 108 -22.06 3.16 -14.88
N LEU A 109 -22.15 2.22 -13.94
CA LEU A 109 -23.35 1.43 -13.72
C LEU A 109 -24.52 2.38 -13.37
N PRO A 110 -25.71 2.21 -13.97
CA PRO A 110 -26.88 3.00 -13.60
C PRO A 110 -27.32 2.61 -12.19
N THR A 111 -27.12 3.51 -11.24
CA THR A 111 -27.76 3.43 -9.92
C THR A 111 -29.26 3.66 -10.10
N THR A 112 -30.03 2.60 -9.89
CA THR A 112 -31.48 2.64 -9.90
C THR A 112 -31.96 3.51 -8.73
N ALA A 113 -32.53 4.65 -9.08
CA ALA A 113 -33.21 5.55 -8.16
C ALA A 113 -34.59 4.99 -7.79
N ARG A 114 -34.73 4.57 -6.52
CA ARG A 114 -35.97 4.40 -5.71
C ARG A 114 -35.45 4.18 -4.28
N ASP A 115 -35.91 4.79 -3.19
CA ASP A 115 -37.09 5.58 -2.91
C ASP A 115 -36.80 6.44 -1.68
N ARG A 116 -37.52 7.55 -1.57
CA ARG A 116 -37.39 8.59 -0.54
C ARG A 116 -37.72 8.06 0.86
N LYS A 117 -37.05 8.60 1.89
CA LYS A 117 -37.75 9.24 3.02
C LYS A 117 -36.87 10.26 3.76
N PRO A 118 -37.42 11.42 4.17
CA PRO A 118 -36.71 12.49 4.87
C PRO A 118 -36.90 12.39 6.39
N THR A 119 -35.84 12.60 7.16
CA THR A 119 -35.77 13.05 8.58
C THR A 119 -34.32 12.82 9.01
N ASN A 120 -33.59 13.70 9.69
CA ASN A 120 -33.96 14.72 10.64
C ASN A 120 -32.82 15.75 10.66
N LYS A 121 -33.15 17.04 10.69
CA LYS A 121 -32.20 18.10 11.02
C LYS A 121 -31.75 17.86 12.47
N ARG A 122 -30.52 17.43 12.70
CA ARG A 122 -29.89 17.45 14.01
C ARG A 122 -28.67 18.34 13.93
N ALA A 123 -28.70 19.38 14.74
CA ALA A 123 -27.70 20.43 14.85
C ALA A 123 -26.29 19.84 14.96
N GLU A 124 -25.41 20.28 14.06
CA GLU A 124 -23.97 20.33 14.27
C GLU A 124 -23.67 21.20 15.49
N PRO A 125 -22.97 20.70 16.52
CA PRO A 125 -22.21 21.55 17.39
C PRO A 125 -20.87 21.85 16.72
N GLU A 126 -20.62 23.13 16.43
CA GLU A 126 -19.31 23.63 16.02
C GLU A 126 -18.25 23.21 17.06
N LEU A 127 -17.41 22.25 16.69
CA LEU A 127 -16.23 21.88 17.47
C LEU A 127 -15.15 22.93 17.24
N GLY A 128 -14.95 23.73 18.29
CA GLY A 128 -14.02 24.84 18.35
C GLY A 128 -12.61 24.48 17.88
N ARG A 129 -12.05 25.40 17.08
CA ARG A 129 -10.62 25.54 16.86
C ARG A 129 -9.89 25.65 18.20
N LEU A 130 -9.23 24.58 18.61
CA LEU A 130 -8.19 24.63 19.63
C LEU A 130 -6.99 25.40 19.06
N LYS A 131 -6.80 26.61 19.57
CA LYS A 131 -5.56 27.37 19.47
C LYS A 131 -4.43 26.52 20.05
N GLN A 132 -3.43 26.20 19.25
CA GLN A 132 -2.14 25.76 19.75
C GLN A 132 -1.42 27.00 20.28
N ASP A 133 -1.48 27.19 21.59
CA ASP A 133 -0.66 28.15 22.30
C ASP A 133 0.81 27.76 22.16
N GLY A 134 1.62 28.76 21.80
CA GLY A 134 3.05 28.63 21.60
C GLY A 134 3.75 28.20 22.88
N GLN A 135 4.63 27.20 22.74
CA GLN A 135 5.72 27.02 23.68
C GLN A 135 6.93 27.86 23.25
N PRO A 136 7.50 28.66 24.17
CA PRO A 136 8.64 29.53 23.89
C PRO A 136 9.93 28.72 23.74
N ALA A 137 10.73 29.10 22.75
CA ALA A 137 12.07 28.62 22.53
C ALA A 137 12.99 28.96 23.72
N ALA A 138 13.31 27.97 24.54
CA ALA A 138 14.42 28.05 25.49
C ALA A 138 15.74 28.01 24.72
N ARG A 139 16.32 29.19 24.48
CA ARG A 139 17.69 29.37 24.00
C ARG A 139 18.67 28.93 25.10
N ALA A 140 19.38 27.83 24.88
CA ALA A 140 20.57 27.51 25.66
C ALA A 140 21.76 28.38 25.18
N PRO A 141 22.52 29.04 26.08
CA PRO A 141 23.76 29.71 25.71
C PRO A 141 24.86 28.67 25.52
N VAL A 142 25.19 28.34 24.27
CA VAL A 142 26.39 27.56 23.96
C VAL A 142 27.59 28.49 24.05
N ALA A 143 28.35 28.34 25.13
CA ALA A 143 29.61 29.03 25.36
C ALA A 143 30.62 28.70 24.23
N LEU A 144 31.01 29.73 23.49
CA LEU A 144 31.96 29.67 22.39
C LEU A 144 33.39 29.63 22.97
N VAL A 145 33.84 28.45 23.39
CA VAL A 145 35.24 28.24 23.81
C VAL A 145 36.12 28.20 22.56
N ARG A 146 36.66 29.37 22.20
CA ARG A 146 37.69 29.52 21.18
C ARG A 146 39.02 28.94 21.67
N ARG A 147 39.27 27.64 21.43
CA ARG A 147 40.63 27.10 21.44
C ARG A 147 41.24 27.28 20.05
N ARG A 148 42.09 28.31 19.93
CA ARG A 148 43.02 28.48 18.81
C ARG A 148 43.94 27.26 18.80
N GLN A 149 43.83 26.41 17.78
CA GLN A 149 44.91 25.48 17.48
C GLN A 149 46.04 26.22 16.75
N PRO A 150 47.30 25.95 17.09
CA PRO A 150 48.44 26.54 16.39
C PRO A 150 48.51 25.99 14.96
N LEU A 151 48.80 26.91 14.05
CA LEU A 151 49.11 26.68 12.65
C LEU A 151 50.40 25.86 12.58
N VAL A 152 50.28 24.55 12.46
CA VAL A 152 51.42 23.65 12.22
C VAL A 152 51.55 23.43 10.72
N ASP A 153 52.74 23.80 10.26
CA ASP A 153 53.38 23.70 8.96
C ASP A 153 52.67 23.05 7.77
N ALA A 154 52.69 23.85 6.70
CA ALA A 154 52.60 23.44 5.32
C ALA A 154 53.80 22.55 4.96
N GLY A 155 53.59 21.23 4.98
CA GLY A 155 54.57 20.30 4.48
C GLY A 155 53.90 19.01 4.04
N ASN A 156 54.02 18.71 2.74
CA ASN A 156 53.72 17.43 2.12
C ASN A 156 52.24 17.08 1.89
N ARG A 157 51.80 17.21 0.62
CA ARG A 157 51.22 16.12 -0.18
C ARG A 157 50.82 16.60 -1.58
N LEU A 158 51.81 16.65 -2.47
CA LEU A 158 51.61 16.55 -3.91
C LEU A 158 51.21 15.10 -4.22
N ASN A 159 49.93 14.77 -4.05
CA ASN A 159 49.26 13.60 -4.61
C ASN A 159 47.75 13.91 -4.72
N ALA A 160 47.43 15.02 -5.39
CA ALA A 160 46.06 15.41 -5.74
C ALA A 160 45.66 14.79 -7.09
N GLY A 161 45.79 13.46 -7.18
CA GLY A 161 45.30 12.68 -8.30
C GLY A 161 44.08 11.86 -7.86
N THR A 162 42.90 12.27 -8.35
CA THR A 162 41.81 11.33 -8.66
C THR A 162 41.12 10.60 -7.48
N THR A 163 40.38 11.32 -6.64
CA THR A 163 39.41 10.71 -5.68
C THR A 163 38.05 11.42 -5.61
N ARG A 164 37.65 12.14 -6.67
CA ARG A 164 36.44 12.99 -6.68
C ARG A 164 35.15 12.26 -7.13
N THR A 165 35.21 11.00 -7.54
CA THR A 165 34.03 10.26 -8.05
C THR A 165 33.39 9.32 -7.02
N GLU A 166 34.14 8.78 -6.06
CA GLU A 166 33.60 7.79 -5.10
C GLU A 166 32.61 8.39 -4.10
N SER A 167 32.75 9.67 -3.75
CA SER A 167 31.82 10.36 -2.86
C SER A 167 30.44 10.54 -3.50
N SER A 168 30.39 10.75 -4.83
CA SER A 168 29.16 10.92 -5.60
C SER A 168 28.35 9.63 -5.67
N GLU A 169 29.00 8.49 -5.89
CA GLU A 169 28.31 7.20 -5.94
C GLU A 169 27.77 6.77 -4.57
N ARG A 170 28.52 7.04 -3.49
CA ARG A 170 28.04 6.79 -2.12
C ARG A 170 26.82 7.64 -1.78
N THR A 171 26.77 8.90 -2.21
CA THR A 171 25.57 9.74 -2.02
C THR A 171 24.38 9.22 -2.82
N LYS A 172 24.57 8.80 -4.07
CA LYS A 172 23.50 8.22 -4.89
C LYS A 172 22.94 6.92 -4.30
N ARG A 173 23.81 6.04 -3.80
CA ARG A 173 23.37 4.80 -3.12
C ARG A 173 22.57 5.10 -1.84
N ARG A 174 22.98 6.09 -1.05
CA ARG A 174 22.23 6.53 0.14
C ARG A 174 20.87 7.13 -0.22
N GLU A 175 20.82 7.97 -1.24
CA GLU A 175 19.58 8.58 -1.73
C GLU A 175 18.58 7.52 -2.23
N VAL A 176 19.04 6.53 -2.99
CA VAL A 176 18.21 5.40 -3.43
C VAL A 176 17.69 4.60 -2.24
N GLN A 177 18.55 4.28 -1.26
CA GLN A 177 18.12 3.58 -0.05
C GLN A 177 17.07 4.38 0.74
N GLU A 178 17.22 5.70 0.81
CA GLU A 178 16.27 6.56 1.51
C GLU A 178 14.92 6.62 0.80
N VAL A 179 14.90 6.70 -0.53
CA VAL A 179 13.68 6.64 -1.33
C VAL A 179 12.97 5.30 -1.13
N VAL A 180 13.70 4.19 -1.17
CA VAL A 180 13.17 2.84 -0.92
C VAL A 180 12.64 2.73 0.51
N ALA A 181 13.34 3.28 1.50
CA ALA A 181 12.88 3.28 2.89
C ALA A 181 11.60 4.11 3.08
N ARG A 182 11.51 5.30 2.48
CA ARG A 182 10.30 6.15 2.52
C ARG A 182 9.12 5.48 1.81
N HIS A 183 9.37 4.83 0.67
CA HIS A 183 8.37 4.04 -0.04
C HIS A 183 7.89 2.89 0.83
N ASN A 184 8.81 2.05 1.32
CA ASN A 184 8.50 0.90 2.16
C ASN A 184 7.85 1.29 3.49
N LYS A 185 8.14 2.47 4.05
CA LYS A 185 7.45 2.98 5.24
C LYS A 185 5.95 3.16 5.02
N LYS A 186 5.51 3.47 3.79
CA LYS A 186 4.09 3.55 3.43
C LYS A 186 3.41 2.18 3.31
N PHE A 187 4.15 1.14 2.94
CA PHE A 187 3.62 -0.23 2.82
C PHE A 187 3.78 -1.06 4.11
N LYS A 188 4.72 -0.69 4.98
CA LYS A 188 4.92 -1.28 6.32
C LYS A 188 4.02 -0.68 7.39
N ALA A 189 3.15 0.26 7.05
CA ALA A 189 1.96 0.49 7.85
C ALA A 189 1.05 -0.73 7.64
N THR A 190 1.45 -1.87 8.20
CA THR A 190 0.54 -2.99 8.42
C THR A 190 -0.55 -2.43 9.32
N HIS A 191 -1.62 -1.95 8.69
CA HIS A 191 -2.92 -1.91 9.32
C HIS A 191 -3.28 -3.37 9.55
N THR A 192 -2.62 -3.98 10.54
CA THR A 192 -2.88 -5.33 11.00
C THR A 192 -4.30 -5.27 11.50
N TYR A 193 -5.22 -5.68 10.64
CA TYR A 193 -6.60 -5.88 11.00
C TYR A 193 -6.56 -6.94 12.10
N GLU A 194 -6.65 -6.52 13.35
CA GLU A 194 -6.90 -7.44 14.45
C GLU A 194 -8.39 -7.76 14.41
N PRO A 195 -8.77 -9.00 14.08
CA PRO A 195 -10.16 -9.40 14.10
C PRO A 195 -10.70 -9.21 15.52
N PRO A 196 -11.95 -8.74 15.68
CA PRO A 196 -12.60 -8.67 16.98
C PRO A 196 -12.55 -10.05 17.66
N ARG A 197 -11.89 -10.13 18.82
CA ARG A 197 -11.79 -11.38 19.60
C ARG A 197 -13.06 -11.70 20.39
N HIS A 198 -13.93 -10.70 20.55
CA HIS A 198 -15.16 -10.78 21.32
C HIS A 198 -16.36 -10.81 20.38
N SER A 199 -17.47 -11.38 20.85
CA SER A 199 -18.69 -11.45 20.04
C SER A 199 -19.26 -10.06 19.77
N VAL A 200 -19.93 -9.88 18.63
CA VAL A 200 -20.56 -8.60 18.25
C VAL A 200 -21.53 -8.09 19.33
N ARG A 201 -22.17 -9.01 20.07
CA ARG A 201 -23.09 -8.68 21.16
C ARG A 201 -22.36 -8.06 22.35
N GLU A 202 -21.22 -8.61 22.75
CA GLU A 202 -20.39 -8.08 23.84
C GLU A 202 -19.80 -6.72 23.48
N VAL A 203 -19.30 -6.58 22.24
CA VAL A 203 -18.80 -5.29 21.73
C VAL A 203 -19.90 -4.23 21.82
N LYS A 204 -21.11 -4.49 21.31
CA LYS A 204 -22.23 -3.53 21.38
C LYS A 204 -22.65 -3.17 22.80
N GLN A 205 -22.58 -4.10 23.75
CA GLN A 205 -22.91 -3.80 25.14
C GLN A 205 -21.85 -2.91 25.78
N TRP A 206 -20.57 -3.17 25.50
CA TRP A 206 -19.47 -2.31 25.91
C TRP A 206 -19.57 -0.90 25.30
N GLU A 207 -19.91 -0.80 24.00
CA GLU A 207 -20.12 0.50 23.33
C GLU A 207 -21.22 1.32 24.02
N ARG A 208 -22.33 0.69 24.42
CA ARG A 208 -23.40 1.36 25.19
C ARG A 208 -22.96 1.79 26.59
N ALA A 209 -22.06 1.05 27.21
CA ALA A 209 -21.57 1.35 28.56
C ALA A 209 -20.51 2.46 28.57
N MET A 210 -19.68 2.55 27.53
CA MET A 210 -18.57 3.49 27.41
C MET A 210 -18.85 4.69 26.50
N ASP A 211 -19.98 4.68 25.77
CA ASP A 211 -20.38 5.68 24.77
C ASP A 211 -19.32 5.94 23.69
N LYS A 212 -18.65 4.86 23.26
CA LYS A 212 -17.62 4.88 22.20
C LYS A 212 -17.96 3.81 21.17
N SER A 213 -17.75 4.09 19.88
CA SER A 213 -17.89 3.08 18.83
C SER A 213 -16.56 2.39 18.55
N TYR A 214 -16.54 1.05 18.60
CA TYR A 214 -15.36 0.22 18.38
C TYR A 214 -14.73 0.43 16.99
N TYR A 215 -15.56 0.67 15.98
CA TYR A 215 -15.10 0.87 14.60
C TYR A 215 -14.56 2.28 14.35
N ALA A 216 -14.94 3.25 15.17
CA ALA A 216 -14.38 4.61 15.11
C ALA A 216 -12.98 4.70 15.75
N LEU A 217 -12.57 3.69 16.52
CA LEU A 217 -11.26 3.62 17.16
C LEU A 217 -10.15 3.31 16.17
N SER A 218 -8.98 3.90 16.42
CA SER A 218 -7.72 3.55 15.74
C SER A 218 -7.28 2.11 16.09
N ALA A 219 -6.35 1.55 15.31
CA ALA A 219 -5.89 0.17 15.50
C ALA A 219 -5.32 -0.07 16.92
N GLU A 220 -4.52 0.87 17.44
CA GLU A 220 -3.96 0.80 18.79
C GLU A 220 -5.05 0.85 19.87
N GLU A 221 -6.04 1.73 19.69
CA GLU A 221 -7.17 1.84 20.60
C GLU A 221 -8.08 0.61 20.57
N ARG A 222 -8.22 -0.08 19.44
CA ARG A 222 -8.96 -1.36 19.35
C ARG A 222 -8.29 -2.47 20.15
N VAL A 223 -6.96 -2.52 20.18
CA VAL A 223 -6.21 -3.46 21.05
C VAL A 223 -6.53 -3.19 22.51
N GLN A 224 -6.56 -1.91 22.91
CA GLN A 224 -6.93 -1.54 24.27
C GLN A 224 -8.40 -1.83 24.58
N ALA A 225 -9.31 -1.50 23.67
CA ALA A 225 -10.73 -1.81 23.80
C ALA A 225 -10.98 -3.33 23.93
N ASN A 226 -10.22 -4.17 23.22
CA ASN A 226 -10.31 -5.62 23.38
C ASN A 226 -9.92 -6.09 24.80
N LYS A 227 -8.94 -5.44 25.44
CA LYS A 227 -8.60 -5.72 26.85
C LYS A 227 -9.71 -5.23 27.78
N ASP A 228 -10.23 -4.03 27.53
CA ASP A 228 -11.29 -3.43 28.33
C ASP A 228 -12.59 -4.24 28.27
N ILE A 229 -12.96 -4.75 27.09
CA ILE A 229 -14.11 -5.65 26.91
C ILE A 229 -13.92 -6.94 27.72
N ALA A 230 -12.71 -7.49 27.78
CA ALA A 230 -12.43 -8.69 28.56
C ALA A 230 -12.64 -8.46 30.07
N ILE A 231 -12.11 -7.34 30.60
CA ILE A 231 -12.29 -6.94 32.00
C ILE A 231 -13.76 -6.65 32.29
N TRP A 232 -14.43 -5.92 31.40
CA TRP A 232 -15.84 -5.59 31.53
C TRP A 232 -16.72 -6.84 31.56
N LYS A 233 -16.44 -7.83 30.69
CA LYS A 233 -17.13 -9.13 30.67
C LYS A 233 -16.96 -9.90 31.98
N GLN A 234 -15.76 -9.91 32.57
CA GLN A 234 -15.51 -10.53 33.87
C GLN A 234 -16.35 -9.88 34.97
N ARG A 235 -16.37 -8.54 35.03
CA ARG A 235 -17.21 -7.80 36.00
C ARG A 235 -18.70 -8.07 35.85
N GLN A 236 -19.20 -8.20 34.61
CA GLN A 236 -20.61 -8.54 34.38
C GLN A 236 -20.93 -9.95 34.87
N LYS A 237 -20.00 -10.91 34.66
CA LYS A 237 -20.16 -12.28 35.15
C LYS A 237 -20.20 -12.33 36.67
N GLU A 238 -19.30 -11.63 37.34
CA GLU A 238 -19.27 -11.51 38.81
C GLU A 238 -20.54 -10.87 39.37
N LYS A 239 -21.09 -9.86 38.70
CA LYS A 239 -22.33 -9.19 39.13
C LYS A 239 -23.59 -10.04 38.93
N SER A 240 -23.53 -11.04 38.06
CA SER A 240 -24.66 -11.96 37.79
C SER A 240 -24.75 -13.15 38.74
N ILE A 241 -23.76 -13.31 39.62
CA ILE A 241 -23.70 -14.31 40.69
C ILE A 241 -24.25 -13.66 41.97
#